data_AF-A0A398AEV6-F1
#
_entry.id   AF-A0A398AEV6-F1
#
_cell.length_a   1.000
_cell.length_b   1.000
_cell.length_c   1.000
_cell.angle_alpha   90.00
_cell.angle_beta   90.00
_cell.angle_gamma   90.00
#
_symmetry.space_group_name_H-M   'P 1'
#
loop_
_entity.id
_entity.type
_entity.pdbx_description
1 polymer ?
#
loop_
_entity_poly.entity_id
_entity_poly.type
_entity_poly.pdbx_seq_one_letter_code
_entity_poly.pdbx_strand_id
1 'polypeptide(L)'
;MSNESGASSGTSGVRRRGTVVGVPKRCWCGEIMVARMSKSEANPYRRYYRCAYAVERKLSNDNHSYKWVDEALADEIEILGMRTERLEQQNPIANLCLTEGSSTNSPTSFSVLKSLRSRRFSPSES
;
A
#
# COMPACT_ATOMS: atom_id res chain seq x y z
N MET A 1 30.22 38.99 -2.79
CA MET A 1 30.93 38.14 -1.82
C MET A 1 29.89 37.34 -1.07
N SER A 2 30.05 36.02 -1.11
CA SER A 2 29.21 35.01 -0.47
C SER A 2 29.17 35.22 1.04
N ASN A 3 28.05 34.90 1.68
CA ASN A 3 28.06 34.32 3.02
C ASN A 3 26.88 33.35 3.11
N GLU A 4 27.24 32.07 3.06
CA GLU A 4 26.36 30.94 3.33
C GLU A 4 26.22 30.77 4.84
N SER A 5 24.99 30.50 5.29
CA SER A 5 24.67 29.88 6.58
C SER A 5 23.32 29.20 6.34
N GLY A 6 23.13 27.89 6.29
CA GLY A 6 23.88 26.81 6.92
C GLY A 6 23.10 26.30 8.13
N ALA A 7 22.19 25.34 7.88
CA ALA A 7 21.49 24.46 8.85
C ALA A 7 20.40 25.14 9.73
N SER A 8 19.24 24.55 10.05
CA SER A 8 18.79 23.16 10.02
C SER A 8 17.27 23.17 9.78
N SER A 9 16.80 22.71 8.62
CA SER A 9 15.39 22.30 8.51
C SER A 9 15.28 20.95 9.18
N GLY A 10 15.15 20.96 10.52
CA GLY A 10 14.61 19.84 11.26
C GLY A 10 13.24 19.56 10.67
N THR A 11 13.18 18.60 9.75
CA THR A 11 11.90 18.08 9.26
C THR A 11 11.34 17.34 10.45
N SER A 12 10.54 18.05 11.23
CA SER A 12 9.64 17.49 12.23
C SER A 12 8.79 16.48 11.49
N GLY A 13 9.28 15.25 11.43
CA GLY A 13 8.65 14.10 10.82
C GLY A 13 7.47 13.70 11.69
N VAL A 14 6.51 14.61 11.82
CA VAL A 14 5.13 14.31 12.15
C VAL A 14 4.66 13.48 10.95
N ARG A 15 4.96 12.18 11.00
CA ARG A 15 4.33 11.16 10.17
C ARG A 15 2.85 11.29 10.51
N ARG A 16 2.17 12.17 9.77
CA ARG A 16 0.71 12.24 9.72
C ARG A 16 0.24 10.79 9.68
N ARG A 17 -0.82 10.49 10.44
CA ARG A 17 -1.58 9.22 10.37
C ARG A 17 -2.21 9.06 8.98
N GLY A 18 -1.40 9.16 7.93
CA GLY A 18 -1.76 8.98 6.54
C GLY A 18 -1.83 7.49 6.31
N THR A 19 -2.99 7.07 5.84
CA THR A 19 -3.21 5.74 5.29
C THR A 19 -2.05 5.41 4.35
N VAL A 20 -1.25 4.40 4.72
CA VAL A 20 -0.15 3.94 3.87
C VAL A 20 -0.78 3.26 2.65
N VAL A 21 -0.63 3.89 1.48
CA VAL A 21 -1.01 3.30 0.20
C VAL A 21 0.08 2.32 -0.22
N GLY A 22 -0.31 1.14 -0.72
CA GLY A 22 0.62 0.07 -1.06
C GLY A 22 1.05 -0.79 0.14
N VAL A 23 2.20 -1.47 0.02
CA VAL A 23 2.75 -2.36 1.04
C VAL A 23 3.47 -1.56 2.12
N PRO A 24 2.99 -1.59 3.38
CA PRO A 24 3.60 -0.81 4.44
C PRO A 24 4.96 -1.42 4.82
N LYS A 25 6.03 -0.63 4.68
CA LYS A 25 7.40 -1.07 5.02
C LYS A 25 7.74 -0.85 6.50
N ARG A 26 7.22 0.23 7.09
CA ARG A 26 7.46 0.61 8.49
C ARG A 26 6.19 1.15 9.14
N CYS A 27 6.04 0.88 10.43
CA CYS A 27 5.01 1.48 11.26
C CYS A 27 5.39 2.94 11.60
N TRP A 28 4.40 3.74 11.99
CA TRP A 28 4.63 5.10 12.50
C TRP A 28 5.57 5.14 13.71
N CYS A 29 5.65 4.07 14.52
CA CYS A 29 6.57 3.93 15.65
C CYS A 29 8.04 3.65 15.25
N GLY A 30 8.35 3.49 13.96
CA GLY A 30 9.70 3.24 13.45
C GLY A 30 10.00 1.78 13.13
N GLU A 31 9.29 0.86 13.77
CA GLU A 31 9.50 -0.58 13.62
C GLU A 31 9.06 -1.13 12.26
N ILE A 32 9.64 -2.26 11.85
CA ILE A 32 9.29 -2.95 10.60
C ILE A 32 7.86 -3.53 10.65
N MET A 33 7.28 -3.70 9.47
CA MET A 33 6.01 -4.40 9.29
C MET A 33 6.27 -5.87 8.97
N VAL A 34 5.55 -6.77 9.62
CA VAL A 34 5.64 -8.23 9.43
C VAL A 34 4.31 -8.79 8.98
N ALA A 35 4.37 -9.81 8.10
CA ALA A 35 3.17 -10.52 7.67
C ALA A 35 2.77 -11.59 8.70
N ARG A 36 1.48 -11.65 9.04
CA ARG A 36 0.88 -12.62 9.97
C ARG A 36 -0.34 -13.24 9.33
N MET A 37 -0.67 -14.45 9.77
CA MET A 37 -1.88 -15.15 9.38
C MET A 37 -2.97 -14.90 10.43
N SER A 38 -4.16 -14.54 9.97
CA SER A 38 -5.34 -14.36 10.81
C SER A 38 -5.83 -15.70 11.33
N LYS A 39 -6.16 -15.70 12.62
CA LYS A 39 -6.77 -16.84 13.34
C LYS A 39 -8.23 -16.58 13.70
N SER A 40 -8.78 -15.43 13.33
CA SER A 40 -10.18 -15.09 13.62
C SER A 40 -11.13 -15.95 12.80
N GLU A 41 -12.27 -16.32 13.37
CA GLU A 41 -13.32 -17.08 12.69
C GLU A 41 -13.89 -16.35 11.46
N ALA A 42 -14.00 -15.02 11.53
CA ALA A 42 -14.54 -14.21 10.42
C ALA A 42 -13.59 -14.11 9.21
N ASN A 43 -12.28 -14.25 9.43
CA ASN A 43 -11.26 -14.14 8.39
C ASN A 43 -10.18 -15.21 8.60
N PRO A 44 -10.51 -16.50 8.46
CA PRO A 44 -9.55 -17.57 8.73
C PRO A 44 -8.48 -17.58 7.64
N TYR A 45 -7.23 -17.81 8.02
CA TYR A 45 -6.07 -17.95 7.13
C TYR A 45 -5.70 -16.73 6.26
N ARG A 46 -6.48 -15.64 6.31
CA ARG A 46 -6.16 -14.40 5.57
C ARG A 46 -4.91 -13.75 6.16
N ARG A 47 -3.99 -13.29 5.30
CA ARG A 47 -2.72 -12.68 5.73
C ARG A 47 -2.82 -11.16 5.85
N TYR A 48 -2.18 -10.59 6.87
CA TYR A 48 -2.10 -9.15 7.09
C TYR A 48 -0.71 -8.71 7.50
N TYR A 49 -0.35 -7.45 7.21
CA TYR A 49 0.81 -6.77 7.74
C TYR A 49 0.49 -6.13 9.09
N ARG A 50 1.37 -6.29 10.08
CA ARG A 50 1.30 -5.62 11.39
C ARG A 50 2.69 -5.21 11.87
N CYS A 51 2.74 -4.18 12.70
CA CYS A 51 3.98 -3.74 13.35
C CYS A 51 4.65 -4.87 14.16
N ALA A 52 5.96 -5.11 13.95
CA ALA A 52 6.68 -6.16 14.66
C ALA A 52 6.70 -5.95 16.18
N TYR A 53 6.89 -4.70 16.63
CA TYR A 53 6.85 -4.34 18.05
C TYR A 53 5.52 -4.71 18.72
N ALA A 54 4.40 -4.45 18.03
CA ALA A 54 3.07 -4.77 18.56
C ALA A 54 2.86 -6.28 18.64
N VAL A 55 3.40 -7.03 17.66
CA VAL A 55 3.36 -8.49 17.63
C VAL A 55 4.22 -9.08 18.75
N GLU A 56 5.44 -8.60 18.93
CA GLU A 56 6.39 -9.09 19.94
C GLU A 56 5.86 -8.89 21.36
N ARG A 57 5.28 -7.71 21.62
CA ARG A 57 4.68 -7.37 22.92
C ARG A 57 3.25 -7.87 23.11
N LYS A 58 2.72 -8.62 22.13
CA LYS A 58 1.34 -9.14 22.13
C LYS A 58 0.30 -8.07 22.46
N LEU A 59 0.50 -6.86 21.92
CA LEU A 59 -0.41 -5.74 22.16
C LEU A 59 -1.77 -6.03 21.51
N SER A 60 -2.84 -5.73 22.24
CA SER A 60 -4.22 -5.81 21.79
C SER A 60 -4.84 -4.40 21.78
N ASN A 61 -5.72 -4.14 20.80
CA ASN A 61 -6.39 -2.85 20.62
C ASN A 61 -5.45 -1.63 20.62
N ASP A 62 -4.26 -1.80 20.05
CA ASP A 62 -3.26 -0.74 19.96
C ASP A 62 -3.41 0.08 18.66
N ASN A 63 -2.78 1.25 18.62
CA ASN A 63 -2.82 2.14 17.46
C ASN A 63 -1.74 1.84 16.40
N HIS A 64 -1.03 0.71 16.48
CA HIS A 64 -0.01 0.38 15.49
C HIS A 64 -0.63 0.02 14.14
N SER A 65 0.16 0.23 13.09
CA SER A 65 -0.27 0.00 11.72
C SER A 65 -0.67 -1.45 11.48
N TYR A 66 -1.78 -1.62 10.75
CA TYR A 66 -2.32 -2.87 10.28
C TYR A 66 -2.87 -2.69 8.85
N LYS A 67 -2.65 -3.67 7.97
CA LYS A 67 -3.25 -3.69 6.63
C LYS A 67 -3.33 -5.11 6.08
N TRP A 68 -4.40 -5.46 5.38
CA TRP A 68 -4.48 -6.76 4.71
C TRP A 68 -3.47 -6.87 3.56
N VAL A 69 -2.89 -8.06 3.36
CA VAL A 69 -1.85 -8.27 2.33
C VAL A 69 -2.41 -8.08 0.94
N ASP A 70 -3.59 -8.63 0.65
CA ASP A 70 -4.27 -8.50 -0.63
C ASP A 70 -4.62 -7.04 -0.96
N GLU A 71 -5.10 -6.28 0.01
CA GLU A 71 -5.36 -4.84 -0.17
C GLU A 71 -4.07 -4.05 -0.44
N ALA A 72 -3.00 -4.37 0.30
CA ALA A 72 -1.71 -3.73 0.11
C ALA A 72 -1.10 -4.01 -1.27
N LEU A 73 -1.24 -5.24 -1.78
CA LEU A 73 -0.76 -5.61 -3.11
C LEU A 73 -1.63 -5.02 -4.22
N ALA A 74 -2.95 -4.97 -4.04
CA ALA A 74 -3.86 -4.34 -5.00
C ALA A 74 -3.52 -2.86 -5.20
N ASP A 75 -3.26 -2.12 -4.11
CA ASP A 75 -2.81 -0.73 -4.18
C ASP A 75 -1.49 -0.57 -4.96
N GLU A 76 -0.51 -1.47 -4.77
CA GLU A 76 0.75 -1.43 -5.52
C GLU A 76 0.52 -1.69 -7.02
N ILE A 77 -0.31 -2.68 -7.36
CA ILE A 77 -0.63 -3.00 -8.75
C ILE A 77 -1.34 -1.82 -9.42
N GLU A 78 -2.30 -1.17 -8.74
CA GLU A 78 -2.99 0.02 -9.25
C GLU A 78 -2.01 1.17 -9.52
N ILE A 79 -1.13 1.48 -8.56
CA ILE A 79 -0.11 2.53 -8.74
C ILE A 79 0.86 2.19 -9.87
N LEU A 80 1.27 0.92 -9.97
CA LEU A 80 2.16 0.48 -11.03
C LEU A 80 1.49 0.60 -12.41
N GLY A 81 0.22 0.20 -12.54
CA GLY A 81 -0.56 0.38 -13.77
C GLY A 81 -0.58 1.83 -14.22
N MET A 82 -0.92 2.76 -13.31
CA MET A 82 -0.92 4.19 -13.61
C MET A 82 0.46 4.73 -14.06
N ARG A 83 1.55 4.22 -13.47
CA ARG A 83 2.91 4.61 -13.85
C ARG A 83 3.29 4.07 -15.22
N THR A 84 2.92 2.83 -15.51
CA THR A 84 3.14 2.20 -16.81
C THR A 84 2.43 2.96 -17.92
N GLU A 85 1.13 3.25 -17.75
CA GLU A 85 0.34 4.04 -18.71
C GLU A 85 0.99 5.41 -19.00
N ARG A 86 1.48 6.09 -17.96
CA ARG A 86 2.17 7.37 -18.11
C ARG A 86 3.49 7.24 -18.88
N LEU A 87 4.25 6.17 -18.63
CA LEU A 87 5.52 5.92 -19.33
C LEU A 87 5.29 5.58 -20.80
N GLU A 88 4.27 4.78 -21.12
CA GLU A 88 3.89 4.45 -22.50
C GLU A 88 3.48 5.71 -23.29
N GLN A 89 2.75 6.64 -22.66
CA GLN A 89 2.42 7.93 -23.27
C GLN A 89 3.66 8.80 -23.55
N GLN A 90 4.70 8.69 -22.71
CA GLN A 90 5.94 9.46 -22.83
C GLN A 90 6.95 8.82 -23.78
N ASN A 91 6.72 7.58 -24.22
CA ASN A 91 7.65 6.82 -25.06
C ASN A 91 6.96 6.34 -26.35
N PRO A 92 6.80 7.22 -27.36
CA PRO A 92 6.05 6.91 -28.57
C PRO A 92 6.60 5.73 -29.39
N ILE A 93 7.86 5.33 -29.16
CA ILE A 93 8.51 4.19 -29.83
C ILE A 93 8.04 2.85 -29.25
N ALA A 94 7.68 2.78 -27.96
CA ALA A 94 7.20 1.54 -27.33
C ALA A 94 5.81 1.12 -27.85
N ASN A 95 5.00 2.07 -28.32
CA ASN A 95 3.68 1.79 -28.88
C ASN A 95 3.75 1.09 -30.25
N LEU A 96 4.85 1.20 -31.00
CA LEU A 96 4.97 0.53 -32.30
C LEU A 96 5.16 -0.98 -32.16
N CYS A 97 5.69 -1.46 -31.03
CA CYS A 97 5.98 -2.88 -30.81
C CYS A 97 4.83 -3.66 -30.14
N LEU A 98 3.82 -2.97 -29.60
CA LEU A 98 2.64 -3.58 -28.96
C LEU A 98 1.39 -3.58 -29.86
N THR A 99 1.37 -2.79 -30.93
CA THR A 99 0.21 -2.62 -31.80
C THR A 99 0.02 -3.71 -32.86
N GLU A 100 0.97 -4.63 -33.04
CA GLU A 100 0.80 -5.74 -34.00
C GLU A 100 0.06 -6.96 -33.41
N GLY A 101 -0.45 -6.88 -32.17
CA GLY A 101 -0.93 -8.04 -31.42
C GLY A 101 -2.42 -8.12 -31.03
N SER A 102 -3.23 -7.07 -31.08
CA SER A 102 -4.64 -7.19 -30.59
C SER A 102 -5.58 -6.07 -31.04
N SER A 103 -6.21 -6.30 -32.19
CA SER A 103 -7.52 -5.70 -32.50
C SER A 103 -8.59 -6.35 -31.63
N THR A 104 -8.83 -5.84 -30.42
CA THR A 104 -10.16 -5.83 -29.76
C THR A 104 -10.22 -4.71 -28.72
N ASN A 105 -10.84 -3.60 -29.09
CA ASN A 105 -11.33 -2.62 -28.14
C ASN A 105 -12.42 -3.26 -27.26
N SER A 106 -12.16 -3.46 -25.98
CA SER A 106 -13.23 -3.65 -24.99
C SER A 106 -12.93 -2.82 -23.73
N PRO A 107 -13.86 -1.98 -23.26
CA PRO A 107 -13.64 -1.17 -22.08
C PRO A 107 -13.90 -1.99 -20.80
N THR A 108 -12.96 -1.87 -19.87
CA THR A 108 -13.17 -1.93 -18.41
C THR A 108 -13.47 -3.28 -17.77
N SER A 109 -12.40 -4.04 -17.46
CA SER A 109 -12.41 -5.13 -16.47
C SER A 109 -12.30 -4.63 -15.01
N PHE A 110 -11.87 -3.38 -14.77
CA PHE A 110 -11.53 -2.91 -13.42
C PHE A 110 -12.68 -2.31 -12.61
N SER A 111 -13.84 -2.03 -13.21
CA SER A 111 -14.99 -1.42 -12.53
C SER A 111 -15.77 -2.39 -11.63
N VAL A 112 -15.59 -3.71 -11.77
CA VAL A 112 -16.32 -4.74 -11.00
C VAL A 112 -15.85 -4.84 -9.55
N LEU A 113 -14.61 -4.47 -9.23
CA LEU A 113 -14.03 -4.63 -7.88
C LEU A 113 -14.41 -3.52 -6.88
N LYS A 114 -15.19 -2.51 -7.29
CA LYS A 114 -15.57 -1.38 -6.41
C LYS A 114 -16.70 -1.69 -5.42
N SER A 115 -17.36 -2.86 -5.49
CA SER A 115 -18.61 -3.10 -4.75
C SER A 115 -18.48 -3.72 -3.34
N LEU A 116 -17.30 -4.11 -2.87
CA LEU A 116 -17.13 -4.77 -1.57
C LEU A 116 -16.20 -4.01 -0.61
N ARG A 117 -16.27 -2.67 -0.62
CA ARG A 117 -15.47 -1.81 0.26
C ARG A 117 -16.29 -1.23 1.41
N SER A 118 -17.00 -2.08 2.18
CA SER A 118 -17.53 -1.65 3.48
C SER A 118 -17.86 -2.83 4.38
N ARG A 119 -16.85 -3.34 5.09
CA ARG A 119 -16.97 -3.93 6.44
C ARG A 119 -15.59 -3.79 7.08
N ARG A 120 -15.36 -2.63 7.71
CA ARG A 120 -14.21 -2.46 8.62
C ARG A 120 -14.44 -3.41 9.79
N PHE A 121 -13.63 -4.45 9.86
CA PHE A 121 -13.48 -5.25 11.06
C PHE A 121 -12.08 -4.99 11.62
N SER A 122 -12.03 -4.37 12.79
CA SER A 122 -10.84 -4.30 13.63
C SER A 122 -10.60 -5.70 14.19
N PRO A 123 -9.37 -6.25 14.18
CA PRO A 123 -9.12 -7.54 14.81
C PRO A 123 -9.16 -7.34 16.32
N SER A 124 -10.33 -7.53 16.91
CA SER A 124 -10.44 -8.02 18.27
C SER A 124 -10.39 -9.55 18.23
N GLU A 125 -9.61 -10.09 19.16
CA GLU A 125 -9.78 -11.37 19.86
C GLU A 125 -8.64 -12.41 19.74
N SER A 126 -8.11 -12.65 20.95
CA SER A 126 -7.50 -13.86 21.53
C SER A 126 -6.08 -14.25 21.13
#